data_AF-A0A520ABP7-F1
#
_entry.id   AF-A0A520ABP7-F1
#
_cell.length_a   1.000
_cell.length_b   1.000
_cell.length_c   1.000
_cell.angle_alpha   90.00
_cell.angle_beta   90.00
_cell.angle_gamma   90.00
#
_symmetry.space_group_name_H-M   'P 1'
#
loop_
_entity.id
_entity.type
_entity.pdbx_description
1 polymer ?
#
loop_
_entity_poly.entity_id
_entity_poly.type
_entity_poly.pdbx_seq_one_letter_code
_entity_poly.pdbx_strand_id
1 'polypeptide(L)'
;MYESERLLGYSIFNPKLKRVHQLSVDKNFRRKGIGRQLLAYISTNFGEEISVTNIDSSSKEISKFMANIGMKMYIKQYEMELTLK
;
A
#
# COMPACT_ATOMS: atom_id res chain seq x y z
N MET A 1 3.37 12.81 0.19
CA MET A 1 4.11 13.22 1.41
C MET A 1 5.43 13.81 0.98
N TYR A 2 5.64 15.09 1.31
CA TYR A 2 6.85 15.82 0.98
C TYR A 2 7.51 16.33 2.26
N GLU A 3 8.84 16.42 2.24
CA GLU A 3 9.64 17.12 3.23
C GLU A 3 10.70 17.91 2.45
N SER A 4 10.73 19.25 2.63
CA SER A 4 11.65 20.14 1.91
C SER A 4 11.75 19.84 0.40
N GLU A 5 10.59 19.81 -0.28
CA GLU A 5 10.43 19.51 -1.72
C GLU A 5 10.81 18.09 -2.16
N ARG A 6 11.29 17.23 -1.24
CA ARG A 6 11.56 15.83 -1.54
C ARG A 6 10.31 14.98 -1.36
N LEU A 7 9.94 14.23 -2.40
CA LEU A 7 8.87 13.22 -2.30
C LEU A 7 9.34 12.05 -1.44
N LEU A 8 8.75 11.88 -0.25
CA LEU A 8 9.07 10.78 0.67
C LEU A 8 8.14 9.57 0.51
N GLY A 9 6.95 9.78 -0.04
CA GLY A 9 5.98 8.71 -0.28
C GLY A 9 4.68 9.21 -0.89
N TYR A 10 3.97 8.30 -1.54
CA TYR A 10 2.73 8.59 -2.24
C TYR A 10 1.80 7.37 -2.23
N SER A 11 0.54 7.62 -2.58
CA SER A 11 -0.47 6.58 -2.81
C SER A 11 -1.27 6.91 -4.06
N ILE A 12 -1.60 5.90 -4.86
CA ILE A 12 -2.57 6.01 -5.96
C ILE A 12 -3.83 5.28 -5.52
N PHE A 13 -4.91 6.02 -5.35
CA PHE A 13 -6.17 5.52 -4.81
C PHE A 13 -7.33 5.80 -5.76
N ASN A 14 -8.15 4.78 -6.02
CA ASN A 14 -9.39 4.90 -6.77
C ASN A 14 -10.57 4.97 -5.77
N PRO A 15 -11.21 6.15 -5.60
CA PRO A 15 -12.30 6.33 -4.65
C PRO A 15 -13.59 5.61 -5.04
N LYS A 16 -13.83 5.39 -6.34
CA LYS A 16 -15.01 4.67 -6.84
C LYS A 16 -14.95 3.18 -6.51
N LEU A 17 -13.77 2.57 -6.62
CA LEU A 17 -13.53 1.16 -6.33
C LEU A 17 -13.05 0.90 -4.90
N LYS A 18 -12.85 1.96 -4.09
CA LYS A 18 -12.22 1.90 -2.77
C LYS A 18 -10.93 1.07 -2.78
N ARG A 19 -10.06 1.34 -3.77
CA ARG A 19 -8.86 0.52 -4.01
C ARG A 19 -7.60 1.36 -4.07
N VAL A 20 -6.60 0.97 -3.28
CA VAL A 20 -5.22 1.46 -3.36
C VAL A 20 -4.49 0.62 -4.40
N HIS A 21 -4.13 1.24 -5.52
CA HIS A 21 -3.36 0.61 -6.59
C HIS A 21 -1.86 0.64 -6.30
N GLN A 22 -1.39 1.69 -5.63
CA GLN A 22 0.01 1.83 -5.23
C GLN A 22 0.10 2.51 -3.87
N LEU A 23 1.03 2.04 -3.04
CA LEU A 23 1.46 2.69 -1.81
C LEU A 23 2.98 2.56 -1.72
N SER A 24 3.67 3.70 -1.79
CA SER A 24 5.13 3.73 -1.88
C SER A 24 5.71 4.70 -0.86
N VAL A 25 6.78 4.29 -0.19
CA VAL A 25 7.56 5.10 0.75
C VAL A 25 9.05 4.87 0.48
N ASP A 26 9.81 5.96 0.34
CA ASP A 26 11.27 5.94 0.19
C ASP A 26 11.87 5.05 1.30
N LYS A 27 12.77 4.13 0.91
CA LYS A 27 13.35 3.13 1.81
C LYS A 27 14.02 3.75 3.05
N ASN A 28 14.61 4.94 2.91
CA ASN A 28 15.31 5.64 3.99
C ASN A 28 14.34 6.35 4.96
N PHE A 29 13.06 6.42 4.59
CA PHE A 29 12.00 7.08 5.36
C PHE A 29 10.89 6.11 5.78
N ARG A 30 11.08 4.80 5.58
CA ARG A 30 10.18 3.76 6.10
C ARG A 30 10.19 3.77 7.63
N ARG A 31 9.11 3.22 8.22
CA ARG A 31 8.89 3.15 9.68
C ARG A 31 8.79 4.50 10.40
N LYS A 32 8.75 5.62 9.67
CA LYS A 32 8.51 6.98 10.20
C LYS A 32 7.04 7.43 10.10
N GLY A 33 6.09 6.50 9.96
CA GLY A 33 4.65 6.82 9.92
C GLY A 33 4.08 7.28 8.58
N ILE A 34 4.91 7.51 7.55
CA ILE A 34 4.49 8.05 6.23
C ILE A 34 3.40 7.21 5.56
N GLY A 35 3.59 5.89 5.47
CA GLY A 35 2.58 4.99 4.88
C GLY A 35 1.27 4.97 5.67
N ARG A 36 1.36 5.03 7.01
CA ARG A 36 0.17 5.12 7.89
C ARG A 36 -0.59 6.41 7.66
N GLN A 37 0.11 7.53 7.50
CA GLN A 37 -0.52 8.83 7.28
C GLN A 37 -1.24 8.89 5.93
N LEU A 38 -0.65 8.33 4.86
CA LEU A 38 -1.30 8.22 3.55
C LEU A 38 -2.61 7.41 3.62
N LEU A 39 -2.60 6.29 4.34
CA LEU A 39 -3.80 5.46 4.52
C LEU A 39 -4.82 6.07 5.50
N ALA A 40 -4.35 6.80 6.52
CA ALA A 40 -5.20 7.56 7.42
C ALA A 40 -5.97 8.66 6.66
N TYR A 41 -5.30 9.35 5.74
CA TYR A 41 -5.96 10.31 4.85
C TYR A 41 -7.05 9.64 4.01
N ILE A 42 -6.75 8.47 3.42
CA ILE A 42 -7.73 7.74 2.61
C ILE A 42 -8.94 7.31 3.46
N SER A 43 -8.71 6.69 4.62
CA SER A 43 -9.79 6.22 5.50
C SER A 43 -10.66 7.36 6.03
N THR A 44 -10.06 8.48 6.42
CA THR A 44 -10.79 9.66 6.89
C THR A 44 -11.71 10.24 5.83
N ASN A 45 -11.29 10.25 4.56
CA ASN A 45 -12.04 10.91 3.47
C ASN A 45 -12.94 9.94 2.69
N PHE A 46 -12.65 8.64 2.71
CA PHE A 46 -13.30 7.66 1.85
C PHE A 46 -13.79 6.41 2.59
N GLY A 47 -13.65 6.34 3.91
CA GLY A 47 -14.05 5.19 4.73
C GLY A 47 -12.96 4.13 4.87
N GLU A 48 -13.13 3.25 5.86
CA GLU A 48 -12.13 2.24 6.24
C GLU A 48 -12.16 0.98 5.36
N GLU A 49 -13.27 0.76 4.64
CA GLU A 49 -13.43 -0.36 3.72
C GLU A 49 -12.65 -0.13 2.42
N ILE A 50 -11.34 -0.36 2.48
CA ILE A 50 -10.44 -0.25 1.33
C ILE A 50 -9.75 -1.57 1.01
N SER A 51 -9.48 -1.79 -0.27
CA SER A 51 -8.67 -2.90 -0.76
C SER A 51 -7.31 -2.42 -1.24
N VAL A 52 -6.27 -3.22 -1.04
CA VAL A 52 -4.94 -3.02 -1.64
C VAL A 52 -4.62 -4.25 -2.48
N THR A 53 -4.13 -4.04 -3.69
CA THR A 53 -3.76 -5.12 -4.63
C THR A 53 -2.28 -5.04 -4.99
N ASN A 54 -1.76 -6.03 -5.72
CA ASN A 54 -0.37 -6.09 -6.18
C ASN A 54 0.65 -6.02 -5.02
N ILE A 55 0.33 -6.71 -3.94
CA ILE A 55 1.25 -6.89 -2.81
C ILE A 55 2.02 -8.19 -3.05
N ASP A 56 3.34 -8.09 -3.10
CA ASP A 56 4.19 -9.27 -3.10
C ASP A 56 4.04 -10.04 -1.77
N SER A 57 3.45 -11.24 -1.85
CA SER A 57 3.21 -12.10 -0.71
C SER A 57 4.49 -12.63 -0.05
N SER A 58 5.64 -12.53 -0.72
CA SER A 58 6.93 -12.93 -0.17
C SER A 58 7.53 -11.88 0.78
N SER A 59 7.11 -10.61 0.67
CA SER A 59 7.61 -9.54 1.54
C SER A 59 7.02 -9.62 2.95
N LYS A 60 7.88 -9.97 3.92
CA LYS A 60 7.51 -10.00 5.34
C LYS A 60 7.23 -8.61 5.88
N GLU A 61 7.95 -7.60 5.39
CA GLU A 61 7.82 -6.20 5.83
C GLU A 61 6.45 -5.63 5.47
N ILE A 62 6.01 -5.80 4.22
CA ILE A 62 4.71 -5.29 3.78
C ILE A 62 3.58 -6.05 4.46
N SER A 63 3.71 -7.38 4.60
CA SER A 63 2.72 -8.22 5.28
C SER A 63 2.53 -7.79 6.73
N LYS A 64 3.64 -7.55 7.46
CA LYS A 64 3.59 -7.06 8.84
C LYS A 64 3.03 -5.63 8.91
N PHE A 65 3.39 -4.76 7.98
CA PHE A 65 2.84 -3.41 7.91
C PHE A 65 1.32 -3.43 7.71
N MET A 66 0.82 -4.20 6.75
CA MET A 66 -0.60 -4.33 6.44
C MET A 66 -1.38 -4.92 7.62
N ALA A 67 -0.85 -5.95 8.27
CA ALA A 67 -1.46 -6.51 9.48
C ALA A 67 -1.53 -5.48 10.63
N ASN A 68 -0.46 -4.71 10.85
CA ASN A 68 -0.40 -3.70 11.91
C ASN A 68 -1.38 -2.54 11.72
N ILE A 69 -1.82 -2.27 10.49
CA ILE A 69 -2.83 -1.24 10.19
C ILE A 69 -4.25 -1.82 10.15
N GLY A 70 -4.43 -3.10 10.49
CA GLY A 70 -5.74 -3.75 10.58
C GLY A 70 -6.23 -4.42 9.29
N MET A 71 -5.41 -4.44 8.22
CA MET A 71 -5.78 -5.12 6.99
C MET A 71 -5.64 -6.64 7.13
N LYS A 72 -6.54 -7.37 6.47
CA LYS A 72 -6.52 -8.83 6.39
C LYS A 72 -6.30 -9.26 4.95
N MET A 73 -5.49 -10.30 4.75
CA MET A 73 -5.39 -10.94 3.43
C MET A 73 -6.75 -11.55 3.09
N TYR A 74 -7.38 -11.04 2.04
CA TYR A 74 -8.69 -11.52 1.58
C TYR A 74 -8.56 -12.52 0.42
N ILE A 75 -7.64 -12.25 -0.52
CA ILE A 75 -7.40 -13.08 -1.69
C ILE A 75 -5.91 -13.12 -2.01
N LYS A 76 -5.41 -14.29 -2.41
CA LYS A 76 -4.08 -14.46 -2.99
C LYS A 76 -4.25 -14.78 -4.47
N GLN A 77 -3.59 -13.99 -5.32
CA GLN A 77 -3.58 -14.20 -6.76
C GLN A 77 -2.25 -14.87 -7.14
N TYR A 78 -2.32 -15.84 -8.04
CA TYR A 78 -1.14 -16.53 -8.58
C TYR A 78 -0.82 -15.90 -9.94
N GLU A 79 0.41 -15.41 -10.10
CA GLU A 79 0.90 -14.93 -11.38
C GLU A 79 1.16 -16.13 -12.31
N MET A 80 0.78 -16.00 -13.58
CA MET A 80 1.11 -16.98 -14.60
C MET A 80 2.25 -16.45 -15.45
N GLU A 81 3.33 -17.22 -15.52
CA GLU A 81 4.49 -16.90 -16.35
C GLU A 81 4.55 -17.87 -17.54
N LEU A 82 4.70 -17.33 -18.76
CA LEU A 82 5.01 -18.12 -19.94
C LEU A 82 6.47 -17.88 -20.31
N THR A 83 7.32 -18.88 -20.08
CA THR A 83 8.72 -18.83 -20.52
C THR A 83 8.77 -18.99 -22.04
N LEU A 84 9.23 -17.95 -22.73
CA LEU A 84 9.50 -18.01 -24.16
C LEU A 84 10.93 -18.53 -24.39
N LYS A 85 11.08 -19.45 -25.36
CA LYS A 85 12.38 -19.96 -25.83
C LYS A 85 12.90 -19.12 -26.98
#